data_AF-A0A974I6E4-F1
#
_entry.id   AF-A0A974I6E4-F1
#
_cell.length_a   1.000
_cell.length_b   1.000
_cell.length_c   1.000
_cell.angle_alpha   90.00
_cell.angle_beta   90.00
_cell.angle_gamma   90.00
#
_symmetry.space_group_name_H-M   'P 1'
#
loop_
_entity.id
_entity.type
_entity.pdbx_description
1 polymer ?
#
loop_
_entity_poly.entity_id
_entity_poly.type
_entity_poly.pdbx_seq_one_letter_code
_entity_poly.pdbx_strand_id
1 'polypeptide(L)' 'MSLSTMIKSMAATITCTDVNNRSAYSSCPSGYSVTSCSCGRSCGSWEIQSGVTCHCQCGGMDWTTARCCKITTKS' A
#
# COMPACT_ATOMS: atom_id res chain seq x y z
N MET A 1 -24.29 -11.41 29.85
CA MET A 1 -23.06 -10.83 29.25
C MET A 1 -23.23 -9.32 29.28
N SER A 2 -22.43 -8.60 30.09
CA SER A 2 -22.69 -7.18 30.37
C SER A 2 -22.31 -6.28 29.19
N LEU A 3 -23.13 -5.26 28.92
CA LEU A 3 -22.95 -4.24 27.88
C LEU A 3 -21.59 -3.51 28.01
N SER A 4 -21.01 -3.51 29.22
CA SER A 4 -19.70 -2.92 29.55
C SER A 4 -18.51 -3.56 28.81
N THR A 5 -18.65 -4.79 28.30
CA THR A 5 -17.57 -5.47 27.54
C THR A 5 -17.59 -5.12 26.04
N MET A 6 -18.68 -4.55 25.51
CA MET A 6 -18.78 -4.17 24.08
C MET A 6 -18.12 -2.83 23.73
N ILE A 7 -17.67 -2.05 24.73
CA ILE A 7 -16.95 -0.77 24.54
C ILE A 7 -15.43 -0.95 24.71
N LYS A 8 -14.91 -2.15 24.46
CA LYS A 8 -13.47 -2.34 24.34
C LYS A 8 -13.07 -1.66 23.03
N SER A 9 -12.51 -0.45 23.12
CA SER A 9 -12.06 0.32 21.98
C SER A 9 -11.39 -0.60 20.97
N MET A 10 -12.02 -0.79 19.80
CA MET A 10 -11.44 -1.50 18.67
C MET A 10 -10.27 -0.64 18.19
N ALA A 11 -9.11 -0.80 18.84
CA ALA A 11 -7.91 -0.06 18.50
C ALA A 11 -7.50 -0.50 17.09
N ALA A 12 -7.82 0.37 16.12
CA ALA A 12 -7.44 0.21 14.74
C ALA A 12 -6.02 0.74 14.56
N THR A 13 -5.15 -0.06 13.97
CA THR A 13 -3.80 0.35 13.58
C THR A 13 -3.67 0.28 12.06
N ILE A 14 -2.91 1.20 11.48
CA ILE A 14 -2.54 1.12 10.06
C ILE A 14 -1.22 0.35 9.99
N THR A 15 -1.23 -0.79 9.31
CA THR A 15 -0.03 -1.59 9.05
C THR A 15 0.40 -1.38 7.62
N CYS A 16 1.65 -0.98 7.40
CA CYS A 16 2.18 -0.72 6.07
C CYS A 16 3.44 -1.54 5.78
N THR A 17 3.66 -1.83 4.50
CA THR A 17 4.85 -2.47 3.96
C THR A 17 5.17 -1.87 2.59
N ASP A 18 6.43 -1.98 2.16
CA ASP A 18 6.86 -1.57 0.83
C ASP A 18 7.05 -2.80 -0.05
N VAL A 19 6.45 -2.79 -1.23
CA VAL A 19 6.68 -3.82 -2.25
C VAL A 19 7.50 -3.21 -3.37
N ASN A 20 8.75 -3.66 -3.50
CA ASN A 20 9.64 -3.25 -4.58
C ASN A 20 9.63 -4.29 -5.71
N ASN A 21 9.68 -3.82 -6.95
CA ASN A 21 9.80 -4.66 -8.13
C ASN A 21 10.74 -4.03 -9.17
N ARG A 22 11.49 -4.86 -9.90
CA ARG A 22 12.39 -4.44 -11.00
C ARG A 22 11.63 -4.32 -12.33
N SER A 23 10.58 -3.52 -12.32
CA SER A 23 9.78 -3.20 -13.51
C SER A 23 9.13 -1.83 -13.32
N ALA A 24 8.35 -1.37 -14.32
CA ALA A 24 7.53 -0.17 -14.20
C ALA A 24 6.29 -0.34 -13.30
N TYR A 25 6.05 -1.56 -12.81
CA TYR A 25 4.85 -1.91 -12.04
C TYR A 25 5.22 -2.54 -10.70
N SER A 26 4.49 -2.19 -9.64
CA SER A 26 4.54 -2.89 -8.36
C SER A 26 3.15 -3.01 -7.74
N SER A 27 2.76 -4.22 -7.35
CA SER A 27 1.42 -4.51 -6.84
C SER A 27 1.46 -4.90 -5.37
N CYS A 28 0.51 -4.37 -4.60
CA CYS A 28 0.33 -4.74 -3.20
C CYS A 28 -0.22 -6.16 -3.06
N PRO A 29 0.14 -6.87 -1.97
CA PRO A 29 -0.46 -8.15 -1.65
C PRO A 29 -1.96 -8.00 -1.34
N SER A 30 -2.70 -9.11 -1.45
CA SER A 30 -4.12 -9.14 -1.15
C SER A 30 -4.44 -8.59 0.25
N GLY A 31 -5.49 -7.77 0.35
CA GLY A 31 -5.92 -7.12 1.59
C GLY A 31 -5.15 -5.84 1.94
N TYR A 32 -4.23 -5.38 1.08
CA TYR A 32 -3.58 -4.08 1.19
C TYR A 32 -3.98 -3.19 0.02
N SER A 33 -4.04 -1.88 0.26
CA SER A 33 -4.23 -0.86 -0.76
C SER A 33 -2.94 -0.07 -0.96
N VAL A 34 -2.71 0.43 -2.18
CA VAL A 34 -1.61 1.37 -2.45
C VAL A 34 -1.96 2.72 -1.84
N THR A 35 -1.04 3.28 -1.07
CA THR A 35 -1.16 4.66 -0.54
C THR A 35 -0.23 5.64 -1.25
N SER A 36 0.89 5.17 -1.77
CA SER A 36 1.84 5.97 -2.55
C SER A 36 2.77 5.09 -3.39
N CYS A 37 3.40 5.69 -4.39
CA CYS A 37 4.37 5.03 -5.24
C CYS A 37 5.71 5.79 -5.21
N SER A 38 6.78 5.07 -5.47
CA SER A 38 8.10 5.62 -5.74
C SER A 38 8.71 4.91 -6.94
N CYS A 39 9.44 5.67 -7.75
CA CYS A 39 9.97 5.21 -9.02
C CYS A 39 11.48 5.49 -9.07
N GLY A 40 12.23 4.61 -9.71
CA GLY A 40 13.63 4.86 -10.00
C GLY A 40 13.86 5.95 -11.05
N ARG A 41 15.13 6.18 -11.36
CA ARG A 41 15.57 7.16 -12.38
C ARG A 41 15.01 8.58 -12.18
N SER A 42 14.81 8.97 -10.92
CA SER A 42 14.24 10.28 -10.54
C SER A 42 12.86 10.55 -11.16
N CYS A 43 12.11 9.50 -11.52
CA CYS A 43 10.77 9.66 -12.09
C CYS A 43 9.77 10.04 -10.97
N GLY A 44 9.13 11.21 -11.12
CA GLY A 44 8.05 11.64 -10.22
C GLY A 44 6.64 11.32 -10.75
N SER A 45 6.52 10.81 -11.97
CA SER A 45 5.25 10.55 -12.65
C SER A 45 4.80 9.10 -12.44
N TRP A 46 3.75 8.92 -11.66
CA TRP A 46 3.16 7.62 -11.37
C TRP A 46 1.65 7.73 -11.18
N GLU A 47 0.95 6.61 -11.37
CA GLU A 47 -0.45 6.46 -11.02
C GLU A 47 -0.73 5.15 -10.25
N ILE A 48 -1.90 5.08 -9.63
CA ILE A 48 -2.41 3.87 -8.97
C ILE A 48 -3.49 3.25 -9.85
N GLN A 49 -3.26 2.03 -10.32
CA GLN A 49 -4.19 1.24 -11.10
C GLN A 49 -5.00 0.31 -10.20
N SER A 50 -6.33 0.38 -10.33
CA SER A 50 -7.31 -0.43 -9.57
C SER A 50 -7.12 -0.42 -8.05
N GLY A 51 -6.49 0.63 -7.50
CA GLY A 51 -6.22 0.78 -6.06
C GLY A 51 -5.11 -0.11 -5.49
N VAL A 52 -4.53 -1.01 -6.28
CA VAL A 52 -3.61 -2.06 -5.79
C VAL A 52 -2.27 -2.12 -6.52
N THR A 53 -2.10 -1.42 -7.64
CA THR A 53 -0.86 -1.44 -8.42
C THR A 53 -0.35 -0.04 -8.67
N CYS A 54 0.92 0.21 -8.35
CA CYS A 54 1.66 1.37 -8.82
C CYS A 54 2.15 1.14 -10.24
N HIS A 55 1.99 2.15 -11.09
CA HIS A 55 2.62 2.20 -12.41
C HIS A 55 3.43 3.49 -12.53
N CYS A 56 4.72 3.37 -12.85
CA CYS A 56 5.61 4.49 -13.12
C CYS A 56 5.62 4.79 -14.62
N GLN A 57 5.31 6.03 -14.99
CA GLN A 57 4.99 6.39 -16.38
C GLN A 57 6.21 6.76 -17.22
N CYS A 58 7.36 7.05 -16.59
CA CYS A 58 8.55 7.45 -17.33
C CYS A 58 9.10 6.25 -18.13
N GLY A 59 9.50 6.45 -19.38
CA GLY A 59 10.05 5.36 -20.20
C GLY A 59 11.38 4.85 -19.66
N GLY A 60 11.60 3.53 -19.62
CA GLY A 60 12.86 2.88 -19.22
C GLY A 60 13.03 2.57 -17.73
N MET A 61 11.93 2.43 -16.98
CA MET A 61 11.96 2.19 -15.53
C MET A 61 12.83 0.99 -15.14
N ASP A 62 13.73 1.22 -14.18
CA ASP A 62 14.60 0.23 -13.55
C ASP A 62 13.94 -0.43 -12.33
N TRP A 63 13.17 0.34 -11.56
CA TRP A 63 12.38 -0.16 -10.44
C TRP A 63 11.16 0.70 -10.10
N THR A 64 10.20 0.07 -9.43
CA THR A 64 9.01 0.69 -8.84
C THR A 64 8.77 0.13 -7.45
N THR A 65 8.42 0.99 -6.50
CA THR A 65 8.03 0.63 -5.14
C THR A 65 6.60 1.10 -4.87
N ALA A 66 5.76 0.20 -4.37
CA ALA A 66 4.41 0.51 -3.88
C ALA A 66 4.40 0.53 -2.35
N ARG A 67 3.88 1.60 -1.74
CA ARG A 67 3.57 1.65 -0.31
C ARG A 67 2.20 1.02 -0.11
N CYS A 68 2.17 -0.11 0.57
CA CYS A 68 0.98 -0.93 0.75
C CYS A 68 0.53 -0.87 2.21
N CYS A 69 -0.68 -0.39 2.47
CA CYS A 69 -1.22 -0.29 3.82
C CYS A 69 -2.57 -0.98 3.96
N LYS A 70 -2.89 -1.42 5.18
CA LYS A 70 -4.20 -1.93 5.57
C LYS A 70 -4.55 -1.50 6.99
N ILE A 71 -5.84 -1.46 7.29
CA ILE A 71 -6.35 -1.28 8.65
C ILE A 71 -6.38 -2.65 9.33
N THR A 72 -5.79 -2.76 10.50
CA THR A 72 -5.81 -3.95 11.36
C THR A 72 -6.49 -3.61 12.67
N THR A 73 -7.41 -4.47 13.13
CA THR A 73 -8.00 -4.37 14.46
C THR A 73 -7.27 -5.32 15.39
N LYS A 74 -6.85 -4.84 16.56
CA LYS A 74 -6.38 -5.73 17.63
C LYS A 74 -7.59 -6.49 18.19
N SER A 75 -7.65 -7.78 17.92
CA SER A 75 -8.63 -8.70 18.53
C SER A 75 -8.31 -8.94 20.01
#